data_AF-A0A8T5NFP3-F1
#
_entry.id   AF-A0A8T5NFP3-F1
#
_cell.length_a   1.000
_cell.length_b   1.000
_cell.length_c   1.000
_cell.angle_alpha   90.00
_cell.angle_beta   90.00
_cell.angle_gamma   90.00
#
_symmetry.space_group_name_H-M   'P 1'
#
loop_
_entity.id
_entity.type
_entity.pdbx_description
1 polymer ?
#
loop_
_entity_poly.entity_id
_entity_poly.type
_entity_poly.pdbx_seq_one_letter_code
_entity_poly.pdbx_strand_id
1 'polypeptide(L)'
;MVEIDPSIIAFFAIPLSYFIVIFSVLLIQYGTVNIISGQIGRTSFNHPRLVRAMNWWGVFIHELSHAITAIVTLNKVKEFKVSSTGGHVVHETSGKFGFLKWLAAQSISLAPAFVPPIIVALLMHYLGYIDFTRVNFNAGDPVSIIYALYLDLIPFIIKTTGWLFVNLDYAKIGNFLLLIFLTFSFSSAKPSSISGKTGTQGDIQSVIQMSIKFPLYTLLFILISILFFWILFMYNIPLFLIVLTYLLLLPVLSIFGLLFNYMFIMLVNMFDRSSVLRIIIALAASVLVYAGMMQYGAAQYIINISSIAVLVGFLKLLNTS
;
A
#
# COMPACT_ATOMS: atom_id res chain seq x y z
N MET A 1 -46.40 14.12 -14.10
CA MET A 1 -45.03 13.98 -13.58
C MET A 1 -45.05 12.82 -12.61
N VAL A 2 -44.08 11.90 -12.68
CA VAL A 2 -43.96 10.84 -11.68
C VAL A 2 -43.23 11.45 -10.48
N GLU A 3 -43.92 11.59 -9.35
CA GLU A 3 -43.29 11.98 -8.09
C GLU A 3 -42.46 10.78 -7.58
N ILE A 4 -41.14 10.94 -7.62
CA ILE A 4 -40.21 9.94 -7.07
C ILE A 4 -40.09 10.19 -5.57
N ASP A 5 -40.30 9.16 -4.76
CA ASP A 5 -40.17 9.23 -3.31
C ASP A 5 -38.74 9.68 -2.91
N PRO A 6 -38.60 10.76 -2.11
CA PRO A 6 -37.31 11.22 -1.58
C PRO A 6 -36.49 10.14 -0.88
N SER A 7 -37.14 9.13 -0.29
CA SER A 7 -36.47 8.00 0.37
C SER A 7 -35.69 7.13 -0.62
N ILE A 8 -36.24 6.93 -1.84
CA ILE A 8 -35.59 6.18 -2.92
C ILE A 8 -34.38 6.97 -3.43
N ILE A 9 -34.50 8.29 -3.54
CA ILE A 9 -33.39 9.16 -3.94
C ILE A 9 -32.26 9.07 -2.90
N ALA A 10 -32.58 9.14 -1.61
CA ALA A 10 -31.60 9.03 -0.53
C ALA A 10 -30.88 7.68 -0.51
N PHE A 11 -31.60 6.57 -0.75
CA PHE A 11 -31.04 5.21 -0.82
C PHE A 11 -29.89 5.09 -1.82
N PHE A 12 -29.99 5.75 -2.97
CA PHE A 12 -28.92 5.74 -3.98
C PHE A 12 -27.91 6.88 -3.79
N ALA A 13 -28.38 8.10 -3.51
CA ALA A 13 -27.53 9.29 -3.48
C ALA A 13 -26.50 9.26 -2.33
N ILE A 14 -26.88 8.74 -1.16
CA ILE A 14 -26.00 8.66 0.00
C ILE A 14 -24.83 7.70 -0.28
N PRO A 15 -25.01 6.40 -0.58
CA PRO A 15 -23.89 5.51 -0.92
C PRO A 15 -23.06 6.03 -2.11
N LEU A 16 -23.72 6.56 -3.15
CA LEU A 16 -23.04 7.08 -4.33
C LEU A 16 -22.09 8.24 -3.99
N SER A 17 -22.47 9.11 -3.05
CA SER A 17 -21.59 10.20 -2.57
C SER A 17 -20.29 9.68 -1.96
N TYR A 18 -20.35 8.60 -1.17
CA TYR A 18 -19.14 7.92 -0.66
C TYR A 18 -18.32 7.30 -1.78
N PHE A 19 -18.95 6.61 -2.72
CA PHE A 19 -18.26 6.00 -3.86
C PHE A 19 -17.54 7.02 -4.72
N ILE A 20 -18.17 8.18 -5.00
CA ILE A 20 -17.54 9.27 -5.76
C ILE A 20 -16.23 9.69 -5.11
N VAL A 21 -16.22 9.88 -3.78
CA VAL A 21 -15.01 10.26 -3.06
C VAL A 21 -13.99 9.12 -3.06
N ILE A 22 -14.38 7.88 -2.75
CA ILE A 22 -13.47 6.73 -2.77
C ILE A 22 -12.80 6.57 -4.16
N PHE A 23 -13.59 6.62 -5.24
CA PHE A 23 -13.07 6.52 -6.60
C PHE A 23 -12.14 7.68 -6.96
N SER A 24 -12.43 8.89 -6.51
CA SER A 24 -11.55 10.05 -6.73
C SER A 24 -10.17 9.85 -6.08
N VAL A 25 -10.13 9.32 -4.84
CA VAL A 25 -8.88 9.08 -4.12
C VAL A 25 -8.09 7.96 -4.77
N LEU A 26 -8.76 6.89 -5.23
CA LEU A 26 -8.14 5.83 -6.02
C LEU A 26 -7.57 6.35 -7.36
N LEU A 27 -8.25 7.29 -8.01
CA LEU A 27 -7.78 7.92 -9.24
C LEU A 27 -6.52 8.78 -8.97
N ILE A 28 -6.50 9.53 -7.86
CA ILE A 28 -5.32 10.28 -7.42
C ILE A 28 -4.16 9.33 -7.12
N GLN A 29 -4.41 8.22 -6.41
CA GLN A 29 -3.40 7.19 -6.15
C GLN A 29 -2.83 6.66 -7.47
N TYR A 30 -3.69 6.24 -8.41
CA TYR A 30 -3.28 5.74 -9.72
C TYR A 30 -2.41 6.74 -10.49
N GLY A 31 -2.83 8.02 -10.57
CA GLY A 31 -2.05 9.08 -11.20
C GLY A 31 -0.68 9.26 -10.54
N THR A 32 -0.64 9.27 -9.22
CA THR A 32 0.59 9.43 -8.43
C THR A 32 1.55 8.25 -8.63
N VAL A 33 1.04 7.01 -8.63
CA VAL A 33 1.81 5.79 -8.89
C VAL A 33 2.48 5.86 -10.24
N ASN A 34 1.75 6.26 -11.29
CA ASN A 34 2.30 6.36 -12.64
C ASN A 34 3.40 7.42 -12.74
N ILE A 35 3.20 8.59 -12.13
CA ILE A 35 4.19 9.69 -12.14
C ILE A 35 5.46 9.28 -11.39
N ILE A 36 5.34 8.83 -10.14
CA ILE A 36 6.49 8.50 -9.28
C ILE A 36 7.23 7.27 -9.84
N SER A 37 6.52 6.24 -10.29
CA SER A 37 7.15 5.05 -10.87
C SER A 37 7.94 5.39 -12.14
N GLY A 38 7.40 6.29 -12.98
CA GLY A 38 8.10 6.81 -14.15
C GLY A 38 9.39 7.57 -13.79
N GLN A 39 9.39 8.31 -12.68
CA GLN A 39 10.59 8.99 -12.19
C GLN A 39 11.62 8.01 -11.60
N ILE A 40 11.19 7.04 -10.80
CA ILE A 40 12.07 5.98 -10.25
C ILE A 40 12.75 5.20 -11.38
N GLY A 41 12.03 4.90 -12.46
CA GLY A 41 12.60 4.19 -13.62
C GLY A 41 13.69 4.97 -14.35
N ARG A 42 13.72 6.31 -14.23
CA ARG A 42 14.74 7.18 -14.85
C ARG A 42 15.97 7.38 -13.98
N THR A 43 15.89 7.14 -12.68
CA THR A 43 17.04 7.25 -11.77
C THR A 43 18.03 6.10 -11.98
N SER A 44 19.25 6.41 -12.42
CA SER A 44 20.36 5.46 -12.43
C SER A 44 20.76 5.09 -11.00
N PHE A 45 20.79 3.81 -10.68
CA PHE A 45 21.15 3.34 -9.34
C PHE A 45 22.49 2.62 -9.37
N ASN A 46 23.46 3.10 -8.60
CA ASN A 46 24.84 2.59 -8.62
C ASN A 46 25.03 1.29 -7.81
N HIS A 47 23.99 0.81 -7.13
CA HIS A 47 24.02 -0.41 -6.30
C HIS A 47 23.16 -1.52 -6.90
N PRO A 48 23.67 -2.31 -7.87
CA PRO A 48 22.88 -3.30 -8.59
C PRO A 48 22.32 -4.42 -7.70
N ARG A 49 22.94 -4.68 -6.55
CA ARG A 49 22.49 -5.70 -5.60
C ARG A 49 21.35 -5.21 -4.72
N LEU A 50 21.44 -3.97 -4.21
CA LEU A 50 20.36 -3.34 -3.47
C LEU A 50 19.11 -3.22 -4.36
N VAL A 51 19.28 -2.86 -5.64
CA VAL A 51 18.19 -2.87 -6.62
C VAL A 51 17.59 -4.26 -6.79
N ARG A 52 18.43 -5.30 -6.95
CA ARG A 52 17.95 -6.68 -7.07
C ARG A 52 17.15 -7.12 -5.84
N ALA A 53 17.62 -6.79 -4.63
CA ALA A 53 16.93 -7.12 -3.39
C ALA A 53 15.60 -6.35 -3.26
N MET A 54 15.59 -5.05 -3.53
CA MET A 54 14.38 -4.21 -3.49
C MET A 54 13.34 -4.67 -4.53
N ASN A 55 13.79 -4.97 -5.75
CA ASN A 55 12.91 -5.49 -6.80
C ASN A 55 12.38 -6.88 -6.44
N TRP A 56 13.23 -7.78 -5.93
CA TRP A 56 12.78 -9.10 -5.48
C TRP A 56 11.74 -8.98 -4.37
N TRP A 57 11.94 -8.10 -3.38
CA TRP A 57 10.96 -7.87 -2.32
C TRP A 57 9.64 -7.33 -2.87
N GLY A 58 9.69 -6.34 -3.76
CA GLY A 58 8.50 -5.80 -4.41
C GLY A 58 7.73 -6.86 -5.19
N VAL A 59 8.41 -7.68 -6.00
CA VAL A 59 7.80 -8.80 -6.73
C VAL A 59 7.28 -9.86 -5.76
N PHE A 60 8.01 -10.17 -4.70
CA PHE A 60 7.57 -11.13 -3.69
C PHE A 60 6.24 -10.71 -3.08
N ILE A 61 6.11 -9.46 -2.62
CA ILE A 61 4.87 -8.95 -2.07
C ILE A 61 3.77 -8.89 -3.14
N HIS A 62 4.09 -8.50 -4.38
CA HIS A 62 3.14 -8.48 -5.49
C HIS A 62 2.51 -9.86 -5.72
N GLU A 63 3.33 -10.88 -5.95
CA GLU A 63 2.86 -12.24 -6.18
C GLU A 63 2.21 -12.83 -4.92
N LEU A 64 2.73 -12.52 -3.74
CA LEU A 64 2.12 -12.95 -2.48
C LEU A 64 0.69 -12.40 -2.33
N SER A 65 0.46 -11.16 -2.80
CA SER A 65 -0.87 -10.55 -2.82
C SER A 65 -1.86 -11.33 -3.69
N HIS A 66 -1.42 -11.73 -4.89
CA HIS A 66 -2.19 -12.62 -5.77
C HIS A 66 -2.48 -13.96 -5.10
N ALA A 67 -1.47 -14.59 -4.51
CA ALA A 67 -1.60 -15.90 -3.86
C ALA A 67 -2.54 -15.88 -2.66
N ILE A 68 -2.39 -14.92 -1.74
CA ILE A 68 -3.27 -14.78 -0.56
C ILE A 68 -4.71 -14.57 -1.02
N THR A 69 -4.93 -13.69 -1.99
CA THR A 69 -6.29 -13.39 -2.47
C THR A 69 -6.89 -14.56 -3.24
N ALA A 70 -6.08 -15.32 -3.98
CA ALA A 70 -6.51 -16.58 -4.59
C ALA A 70 -6.98 -17.58 -3.52
N ILE A 71 -6.22 -17.75 -2.43
CA ILE A 71 -6.59 -18.64 -1.32
C ILE A 71 -7.90 -18.17 -0.65
N VAL A 72 -8.02 -16.88 -0.33
CA VAL A 72 -9.23 -16.30 0.30
C VAL A 72 -10.46 -16.45 -0.60
N THR A 73 -10.27 -16.37 -1.92
CA THR A 73 -11.33 -16.59 -2.92
C THR A 73 -11.52 -18.07 -3.30
N LEU A 74 -10.91 -18.99 -2.54
CA LEU A 74 -11.01 -20.45 -2.70
C LEU A 74 -10.46 -20.97 -4.04
N ASN A 75 -9.54 -20.24 -4.68
CA ASN A 75 -8.79 -20.68 -5.85
C ASN A 75 -7.49 -21.36 -5.42
N LYS A 76 -7.22 -22.56 -5.95
CA LYS A 76 -6.03 -23.34 -5.60
C LYS A 76 -4.79 -22.76 -6.28
N VAL A 77 -3.81 -22.33 -5.49
CA VAL A 77 -2.48 -21.94 -5.97
C VAL A 77 -1.68 -23.20 -6.33
N LYS A 78 -1.27 -23.30 -7.60
CA LYS A 78 -0.45 -24.41 -8.12
C LYS A 78 1.02 -24.11 -8.12
N GLU A 79 1.36 -22.87 -8.46
CA GLU A 79 2.73 -22.44 -8.65
C GLU A 79 2.89 -21.02 -8.12
N PHE A 80 3.97 -20.80 -7.39
CA PHE A 80 4.38 -19.50 -6.88
C PHE A 80 5.87 -19.34 -7.18
N LYS A 81 6.20 -18.43 -8.09
CA LYS A 81 7.59 -18.14 -8.48
C LYS A 81 7.88 -16.66 -8.41
N VAL A 82 9.01 -16.32 -7.81
CA VAL A 82 9.45 -14.95 -7.60
C VAL A 82 10.93 -14.84 -7.91
N SER A 83 11.30 -13.81 -8.66
CA SER A 83 12.67 -13.44 -8.97
C SER A 83 12.84 -11.92 -8.96
N SER A 84 14.08 -11.43 -8.96
CA SER A 84 14.35 -9.99 -9.03
C SER A 84 13.95 -9.35 -10.37
N THR A 85 13.67 -10.16 -11.39
CA THR A 85 13.25 -9.73 -12.73
C THR A 85 11.76 -9.92 -12.99
N GLY A 86 11.02 -10.52 -12.07
CA GLY A 86 9.59 -10.79 -12.24
C GLY A 86 9.13 -12.03 -11.48
N GLY A 87 7.83 -12.26 -11.47
CA GLY A 87 7.22 -13.39 -10.79
C GLY A 87 5.93 -13.80 -11.48
N HIS A 88 5.36 -14.90 -11.02
CA HIS A 88 4.02 -15.30 -11.40
C HIS A 88 3.40 -16.24 -10.36
N VAL A 89 2.07 -16.12 -10.22
CA VAL A 89 1.24 -17.08 -9.49
C VAL A 89 0.29 -17.77 -10.45
N VAL A 90 0.40 -19.10 -10.56
CA VAL A 90 -0.60 -19.90 -11.28
C VAL A 90 -1.65 -20.38 -10.29
N HIS A 91 -2.90 -20.03 -10.53
CA HIS A 91 -4.04 -20.53 -9.77
C HIS A 91 -5.06 -21.22 -10.69
N GLU A 92 -5.67 -22.30 -10.21
CA GLU A 92 -6.75 -22.96 -10.95
C GLU A 92 -8.07 -22.23 -10.78
N THR A 93 -8.70 -21.89 -11.90
CA THR A 93 -10.13 -21.58 -11.96
C THR A 93 -10.90 -22.81 -12.43
N SER A 94 -11.33 -23.68 -11.51
CA SER A 94 -12.10 -24.89 -11.84
C SER A 94 -13.59 -24.63 -12.00
N GLY A 95 -14.21 -24.98 -13.15
CA GLY A 95 -15.67 -25.03 -13.39
C GLY A 95 -16.26 -23.85 -14.20
N LYS A 96 -17.59 -23.76 -14.33
CA LYS A 96 -18.31 -22.70 -15.08
C LYS A 96 -17.99 -21.28 -14.59
N PHE A 97 -17.79 -20.34 -15.51
CA PHE A 97 -17.46 -18.93 -15.21
C PHE A 97 -18.74 -18.14 -14.86
N GLY A 98 -18.95 -17.86 -13.57
CA GLY A 98 -20.10 -17.09 -13.05
C GLY A 98 -19.67 -15.86 -12.24
N PHE A 99 -20.64 -15.13 -11.69
CA PHE A 99 -20.41 -13.87 -10.96
C PHE A 99 -19.34 -13.99 -9.86
N LEU A 100 -19.40 -15.01 -9.00
CA LEU A 100 -18.42 -15.19 -7.92
C LEU A 100 -16.98 -15.41 -8.43
N LYS A 101 -16.82 -16.08 -9.57
CA LYS A 101 -15.50 -16.26 -10.19
C LYS A 101 -15.02 -15.00 -10.88
N TRP A 102 -15.93 -14.25 -11.51
CA TRP A 102 -15.60 -12.93 -12.01
C TRP A 102 -15.11 -12.04 -10.86
N LEU A 103 -15.83 -12.01 -9.73
CA LEU A 103 -15.44 -11.25 -8.54
C LEU A 103 -14.09 -11.69 -7.97
N ALA A 104 -13.86 -13.00 -7.88
CA ALA A 104 -12.57 -13.54 -7.45
C ALA A 104 -11.44 -13.09 -8.38
N ALA A 105 -11.62 -13.18 -9.70
CA ALA A 105 -10.64 -12.75 -10.67
C ALA A 105 -10.34 -11.23 -10.56
N GLN A 106 -11.37 -10.39 -10.40
CA GLN A 106 -11.19 -8.95 -10.18
C GLN A 106 -10.43 -8.67 -8.88
N SER A 107 -10.77 -9.38 -7.81
CA SER A 107 -10.15 -9.22 -6.50
C SER A 107 -8.68 -9.62 -6.52
N ILE A 108 -8.35 -10.75 -7.16
CA ILE A 108 -6.96 -11.21 -7.34
C ILE A 108 -6.18 -10.15 -8.14
N SER A 109 -6.69 -9.69 -9.28
CA SER A 109 -6.00 -8.66 -10.06
C SER A 109 -5.77 -7.37 -9.26
N LEU A 110 -6.73 -6.92 -8.46
CA LEU A 110 -6.56 -5.71 -7.63
C LEU A 110 -5.67 -5.93 -6.40
N ALA A 111 -5.39 -7.17 -6.01
CA ALA A 111 -4.73 -7.49 -4.76
C ALA A 111 -3.38 -6.77 -4.54
N PRO A 112 -2.46 -6.67 -5.51
CA PRO A 112 -1.18 -5.99 -5.30
C PRO A 112 -1.30 -4.51 -4.95
N ALA A 113 -2.41 -3.85 -5.33
CA ALA A 113 -2.66 -2.45 -4.98
C ALA A 113 -3.15 -2.27 -3.54
N PHE A 114 -3.76 -3.30 -2.94
CA PHE A 114 -4.44 -3.20 -1.65
C PHE A 114 -3.80 -4.05 -0.53
N VAL A 115 -3.20 -5.19 -0.84
CA VAL A 115 -2.59 -6.07 0.19
C VAL A 115 -1.40 -5.41 0.89
N PRO A 116 -0.43 -4.75 0.22
CA PRO A 116 0.63 -4.02 0.91
C PRO A 116 0.10 -2.94 1.88
N PRO A 117 -0.81 -2.03 1.47
CA PRO A 117 -1.35 -1.04 2.42
C PRO A 117 -2.22 -1.67 3.50
N ILE A 118 -2.89 -2.81 3.24
CA ILE A 118 -3.60 -3.57 4.28
C ILE A 118 -2.63 -4.05 5.36
N ILE A 119 -1.49 -4.64 4.98
CA ILE A 119 -0.47 -5.10 5.93
C ILE A 119 0.05 -3.94 6.77
N VAL A 120 0.34 -2.79 6.12
CA VAL A 120 0.80 -1.58 6.82
C VAL A 120 -0.27 -1.05 7.78
N ALA A 121 -1.54 -0.97 7.36
CA ALA A 121 -2.63 -0.52 8.21
C ALA A 121 -2.81 -1.42 9.44
N LEU A 122 -2.72 -2.74 9.26
CA LEU A 122 -2.78 -3.71 10.36
C LEU A 122 -1.59 -3.56 11.32
N LEU A 123 -0.38 -3.33 10.81
CA LEU A 123 0.79 -3.05 11.65
C LEU A 123 0.64 -1.75 12.43
N MET A 124 0.13 -0.68 11.79
CA MET A 124 -0.14 0.59 12.47
C MET A 124 -1.18 0.42 13.58
N HIS A 125 -2.22 -0.38 13.35
CA HIS A 125 -3.22 -0.69 14.36
C HIS A 125 -2.63 -1.52 15.51
N TYR A 126 -1.88 -2.59 15.22
CA TYR A 126 -1.20 -3.43 16.21
C TYR A 126 -0.24 -2.63 17.12
N LEU A 127 0.46 -1.65 16.55
CA LEU A 127 1.36 -0.77 17.29
C LEU A 127 0.64 0.37 18.04
N GLY A 128 -0.69 0.46 17.92
CA GLY A 128 -1.51 1.45 18.62
C GLY A 128 -1.49 2.84 18.00
N TYR A 129 -1.09 2.99 16.73
CA TYR A 129 -1.00 4.28 16.05
C TYR A 129 -2.29 4.74 15.39
N ILE A 130 -3.20 3.81 15.10
CA ILE A 130 -4.52 4.13 14.55
C ILE A 130 -5.60 3.53 15.44
N ASP A 131 -6.46 4.41 15.95
CA ASP A 131 -7.72 4.07 16.59
C ASP A 131 -8.88 4.46 15.66
N PHE A 132 -9.37 3.49 14.89
CA PHE A 132 -10.47 3.68 13.94
C PHE A 132 -11.82 3.94 14.62
N THR A 133 -11.92 3.79 15.95
CA THR A 133 -13.19 3.94 16.67
C THR A 133 -13.54 5.38 16.99
N ARG A 134 -12.60 6.33 16.83
CA ARG A 134 -12.76 7.74 17.19
C ARG A 134 -13.21 8.66 16.06
N VAL A 135 -13.47 8.11 14.87
CA VAL A 135 -13.96 8.92 13.75
C VAL A 135 -15.44 9.18 13.96
N ASN A 136 -15.79 10.35 14.46
CA ASN A 136 -17.17 10.82 14.53
C ASN A 136 -17.49 11.58 13.23
N PHE A 137 -18.40 11.03 12.44
CA PHE A 137 -18.84 11.62 11.19
C PHE A 137 -20.35 11.76 11.22
N ASN A 138 -20.86 12.99 11.09
CA ASN A 138 -22.29 13.26 11.10
C ASN A 138 -22.65 14.05 9.84
N ALA A 139 -23.03 13.34 8.77
CA ALA A 139 -23.47 13.93 7.51
C ALA A 139 -24.75 13.22 7.05
N GLY A 140 -25.83 13.98 6.93
CA GLY A 140 -27.17 13.47 6.62
C GLY A 140 -27.59 13.63 5.16
N ASP A 141 -26.81 14.34 4.34
CA ASP A 141 -27.11 14.60 2.94
C ASP A 141 -25.89 14.37 2.02
N PRO A 142 -26.09 14.08 0.72
CA PRO A 142 -24.99 13.74 -0.19
C PRO A 142 -23.91 14.81 -0.32
N VAL A 143 -24.26 16.09 -0.24
CA VAL A 143 -23.31 17.19 -0.42
C VAL A 143 -22.46 17.36 0.83
N SER A 144 -23.08 17.34 2.01
CA SER A 144 -22.34 17.38 3.28
C SER A 144 -21.41 16.18 3.43
N ILE A 145 -21.80 14.99 2.97
CA ILE A 145 -20.92 13.82 2.93
C ILE A 145 -19.65 14.12 2.13
N ILE A 146 -19.79 14.60 0.89
CA ILE A 146 -18.63 14.90 0.03
C ILE A 146 -17.71 15.93 0.69
N TYR A 147 -18.27 17.03 1.20
CA TYR A 147 -17.47 18.07 1.87
C TYR A 147 -16.75 17.54 3.10
N ALA A 148 -17.45 16.81 3.96
CA ALA A 148 -16.86 16.29 5.19
C ALA A 148 -15.74 15.27 4.90
N LEU A 149 -15.87 14.46 3.84
CA LEU A 149 -14.78 13.54 3.47
C LEU A 149 -13.55 14.29 2.95
N TYR A 150 -13.71 15.28 2.05
CA TYR A 150 -12.59 16.00 1.45
C TYR A 150 -11.93 17.02 2.36
N LEU A 151 -12.69 17.68 3.24
CA LEU A 151 -12.17 18.76 4.07
C LEU A 151 -11.80 18.32 5.49
N ASP A 152 -12.32 17.18 5.96
CA ASP A 152 -12.06 16.70 7.32
C ASP A 152 -11.37 15.33 7.31
N LEU A 153 -12.06 14.27 6.93
CA LEU A 153 -11.55 12.89 7.10
C LEU A 153 -10.27 12.61 6.29
N ILE A 154 -10.24 12.96 5.00
CA ILE A 154 -9.06 12.73 4.15
C ILE A 154 -7.85 13.55 4.65
N PRO A 155 -7.96 14.88 4.88
CA PRO A 155 -6.87 15.65 5.48
C PRO A 155 -6.42 15.13 6.84
N PHE A 156 -7.35 14.69 7.68
CA PHE A 156 -7.04 14.06 8.96
C PHE A 156 -6.22 12.78 8.78
N ILE A 157 -6.62 11.89 7.87
CA ILE A 157 -5.89 10.66 7.54
C ILE A 157 -4.47 10.99 7.02
N ILE A 158 -4.35 11.92 6.08
CA ILE A 158 -3.06 12.33 5.51
C ILE A 158 -2.15 12.92 6.59
N LYS A 159 -2.69 13.85 7.41
CA LYS A 159 -1.96 14.49 8.51
C LYS A 159 -1.49 13.44 9.52
N THR A 160 -2.39 12.57 9.98
CA THR A 160 -2.09 11.55 10.99
C THR A 160 -1.04 10.57 10.48
N THR A 161 -1.18 10.12 9.23
CA THR A 161 -0.22 9.23 8.58
C THR A 161 1.16 9.90 8.45
N GLY A 162 1.21 11.15 7.97
CA GLY A 162 2.46 11.90 7.84
C GLY A 162 3.14 12.16 9.18
N TRP A 163 2.39 12.60 10.19
CA TRP A 163 2.89 12.83 11.54
C TRP A 163 3.42 11.56 12.20
N LEU A 164 2.77 10.42 11.97
CA LEU A 164 3.25 9.14 12.48
C LEU A 164 4.69 8.90 12.01
N PHE A 165 4.94 9.00 10.70
CA PHE A 165 6.25 8.66 10.14
C PHE A 165 7.36 9.64 10.52
N VAL A 166 7.02 10.90 10.80
CA VAL A 166 7.98 11.89 11.31
C VAL A 166 8.36 11.63 12.77
N ASN A 167 7.43 11.11 13.58
CA ASN A 167 7.61 10.90 15.02
C ASN A 167 7.83 9.44 15.41
N LEU A 168 8.17 8.56 14.45
CA LEU A 168 8.45 7.16 14.77
C LEU A 168 9.67 7.04 15.67
N ASP A 169 9.48 6.37 16.81
CA ASP A 169 10.59 5.95 17.65
C ASP A 169 11.35 4.80 16.96
N TYR A 170 12.41 5.13 16.23
CA TYR A 170 13.20 4.15 15.48
C TYR A 170 14.01 3.19 16.37
N ALA A 171 14.05 3.39 17.70
CA ALA A 171 14.65 2.41 18.60
C ALA A 171 13.77 1.15 18.76
N LYS A 172 12.47 1.25 18.46
CA LYS A 172 11.54 0.11 18.53
C LYS A 172 11.54 -0.69 17.24
N ILE A 173 11.82 -1.99 17.33
CA ILE A 173 11.86 -2.89 16.17
C ILE A 173 10.55 -2.89 15.36
N GLY A 174 9.39 -2.75 16.00
CA GLY A 174 8.10 -2.65 15.32
C GLY A 174 7.99 -1.45 14.38
N ASN A 175 8.54 -0.30 14.78
CA ASN A 175 8.54 0.92 13.96
C ASN A 175 9.51 0.81 12.79
N PHE A 176 10.64 0.15 13.01
CA PHE A 176 11.60 -0.16 11.95
C PHE A 176 10.99 -1.11 10.91
N LEU A 177 10.30 -2.17 11.34
CA LEU A 177 9.58 -3.08 10.45
C LEU A 177 8.48 -2.36 9.67
N LEU A 178 7.70 -1.49 10.33
CA LEU A 178 6.68 -0.67 9.68
C LEU A 178 7.29 0.17 8.54
N LEU A 179 8.42 0.82 8.78
CA LEU A 179 9.11 1.64 7.77
C LEU A 179 9.65 0.78 6.61
N ILE A 180 10.21 -0.40 6.88
CA ILE A 180 10.66 -1.33 5.84
C ILE A 180 9.49 -1.76 4.96
N PHE A 181 8.40 -2.24 5.57
CA PHE A 181 7.22 -2.65 4.81
C PHE A 181 6.65 -1.49 4.00
N LEU A 182 6.54 -0.31 4.58
CA LEU A 182 6.05 0.88 3.88
C LEU A 182 6.97 1.31 2.73
N THR A 183 8.28 1.26 2.92
CA THR A 183 9.24 1.74 1.90
C THR A 183 9.38 0.75 0.77
N PHE A 184 9.44 -0.55 1.04
CA PHE A 184 9.81 -1.55 0.03
C PHE A 184 8.61 -2.28 -0.55
N SER A 185 7.55 -2.51 0.20
CA SER A 185 6.41 -3.30 -0.28
C SER A 185 5.61 -2.62 -1.37
N PHE A 186 5.65 -1.29 -1.48
CA PHE A 186 4.97 -0.54 -2.54
C PHE A 186 5.77 -0.44 -3.85
N SER A 187 6.99 -1.01 -3.86
CA SER A 187 7.69 -1.30 -5.12
C SER A 187 6.94 -2.36 -5.95
N SER A 188 6.01 -3.10 -5.33
CA SER A 188 5.09 -4.06 -5.97
C SER A 188 4.07 -3.41 -6.90
N ALA A 189 3.74 -2.14 -6.67
CA ALA A 189 2.80 -1.38 -7.50
C ALA A 189 3.43 -0.96 -8.83
N LYS A 190 4.72 -1.25 -9.05
CA LYS A 190 5.34 -1.15 -10.36
C LYS A 190 4.65 -2.16 -11.27
N PRO A 191 3.94 -1.71 -12.33
CA PRO A 191 3.49 -2.65 -13.36
C PRO A 191 4.73 -3.38 -13.90
N SER A 192 4.54 -4.64 -14.28
CA SER A 192 5.46 -5.63 -14.87
C SER A 192 6.38 -5.11 -15.98
N SER A 193 7.18 -4.09 -15.69
CA SER A 193 8.04 -3.33 -16.59
C SER A 193 9.47 -3.87 -16.61
N ILE A 194 9.73 -4.98 -15.90
CA ILE A 194 10.99 -5.71 -15.92
C ILE A 194 10.89 -6.94 -16.83
N SER A 195 10.26 -6.79 -18.00
CA SER A 195 10.70 -7.48 -19.21
C SER A 195 10.13 -6.73 -20.40
N GLY A 196 10.96 -6.44 -21.41
CA GLY A 196 10.62 -5.66 -22.61
C GLY A 196 9.61 -6.31 -23.55
N LYS A 197 8.58 -6.99 -23.02
CA LYS A 197 7.42 -7.44 -23.77
C LYS A 197 6.31 -6.41 -23.60
N THR A 198 6.13 -5.63 -24.66
CA THR A 198 5.04 -4.68 -24.95
C THR A 198 3.65 -5.35 -25.01
N GLY A 199 3.30 -6.16 -24.01
CA GLY A 199 2.08 -6.96 -24.04
C GLY A 199 1.66 -7.63 -22.74
N THR A 200 2.21 -7.26 -21.58
CA THR A 200 1.60 -7.64 -20.29
C THR A 200 0.52 -6.62 -19.95
N GLN A 201 -0.75 -7.02 -20.07
CA GLN A 201 -1.87 -6.24 -19.58
C GLN A 201 -1.64 -6.00 -18.08
N GLY A 202 -1.49 -4.74 -17.67
CA GLY A 202 -1.39 -4.42 -16.26
C GLY A 202 -2.64 -4.91 -15.52
N ASP A 203 -2.51 -5.23 -14.23
CA ASP A 203 -3.61 -5.75 -13.42
C ASP A 203 -4.89 -4.90 -13.51
N ILE A 204 -4.74 -3.58 -13.53
CA ILE A 204 -5.84 -2.62 -13.71
C ILE A 204 -6.46 -2.74 -15.11
N GLN A 205 -5.65 -2.97 -16.15
CA GLN A 205 -6.16 -3.19 -17.51
C GLN A 205 -6.94 -4.49 -17.60
N SER A 206 -6.51 -5.56 -16.93
CA SER A 206 -7.26 -6.81 -16.80
C SER A 206 -8.63 -6.58 -16.15
N VAL A 207 -8.67 -5.78 -15.07
CA VAL A 207 -9.92 -5.39 -14.39
C VAL A 207 -10.86 -4.64 -15.33
N ILE A 208 -10.35 -3.63 -16.04
CA ILE A 208 -11.15 -2.85 -17.01
C ILE A 208 -11.69 -3.74 -18.12
N GLN A 209 -10.86 -4.59 -18.71
CA GLN A 209 -11.27 -5.47 -19.81
C GLN A 209 -12.33 -6.47 -19.37
N MET A 210 -12.17 -7.07 -18.18
CA MET A 210 -13.15 -8.01 -17.64
C MET A 210 -14.46 -7.32 -17.23
N SER A 211 -14.40 -6.06 -16.79
CA SER A 211 -15.59 -5.25 -16.51
C SER A 211 -16.37 -4.91 -17.78
N ILE A 212 -15.67 -4.61 -18.89
CA ILE A 212 -16.28 -4.37 -20.21
C ILE A 212 -16.85 -5.67 -20.80
N LYS A 213 -16.13 -6.79 -20.66
CA LYS A 213 -16.55 -8.08 -21.18
C LYS A 213 -17.79 -8.64 -20.47
N PHE A 214 -17.94 -8.35 -19.17
CA PHE A 214 -19.06 -8.82 -18.35
C PHE A 214 -19.79 -7.66 -17.64
N PRO A 215 -20.47 -6.78 -18.39
CA PRO A 215 -21.06 -5.56 -17.83
C PRO A 215 -22.17 -5.84 -16.80
N LEU A 216 -22.91 -6.94 -16.96
CA LEU A 216 -23.93 -7.37 -16.00
C LEU A 216 -23.33 -7.74 -14.64
N TYR A 217 -22.14 -8.35 -14.62
CA TYR A 217 -21.46 -8.68 -13.37
C TYR A 217 -20.93 -7.41 -12.69
N THR A 218 -20.39 -6.47 -13.46
CA THR A 218 -19.99 -5.15 -12.96
C THR A 218 -21.17 -4.41 -12.33
N LEU A 219 -22.31 -4.36 -13.01
CA LEU A 219 -23.52 -3.71 -12.50
C LEU A 219 -24.05 -4.40 -11.24
N LEU A 220 -24.07 -5.74 -11.23
CA LEU A 220 -24.47 -6.51 -10.05
C LEU A 220 -23.55 -6.24 -8.85
N PHE A 221 -22.23 -6.14 -9.07
CA PHE A 221 -21.26 -5.80 -8.02
C PHE A 221 -21.50 -4.40 -7.45
N ILE A 222 -21.76 -3.41 -8.30
CA ILE A 222 -22.09 -2.04 -7.86
C ILE A 222 -23.36 -2.04 -7.02
N LEU A 223 -24.42 -2.71 -7.47
CA LEU A 223 -25.69 -2.79 -6.72
C LEU A 223 -25.53 -3.47 -5.36
N ILE A 224 -24.80 -4.59 -5.30
CA ILE A 224 -24.49 -5.28 -4.03
C ILE A 224 -23.67 -4.37 -3.11
N SER A 225 -22.71 -3.62 -3.66
CA SER A 225 -21.87 -2.71 -2.88
C SER A 225 -22.67 -1.53 -2.31
N ILE A 226 -23.58 -0.94 -3.09
CA ILE A 226 -24.52 0.11 -2.63
C ILE A 226 -25.40 -0.44 -1.51
N LEU A 227 -26.00 -1.61 -1.71
CA LEU A 227 -26.86 -2.25 -0.71
C LEU A 227 -26.09 -2.54 0.58
N PHE A 228 -24.87 -3.08 0.47
CA PHE A 228 -24.00 -3.36 1.60
C PHE A 228 -23.65 -2.09 2.39
N PHE A 229 -23.23 -1.02 1.69
CA PHE A 229 -22.95 0.28 2.30
C PHE A 229 -24.18 0.86 3.01
N TRP A 230 -25.33 0.78 2.37
CA TRP A 230 -26.60 1.25 2.94
C TRP A 230 -26.97 0.49 4.21
N ILE A 231 -26.88 -0.85 4.20
CA ILE A 231 -27.15 -1.69 5.37
C ILE A 231 -26.18 -1.33 6.51
N LEU A 232 -24.89 -1.21 6.22
CA LEU A 232 -23.92 -0.80 7.25
C LEU A 232 -24.25 0.57 7.82
N PHE A 233 -24.54 1.55 6.97
CA PHE A 233 -24.88 2.90 7.39
C PHE A 233 -26.13 2.93 8.29
N MET A 234 -27.19 2.21 7.93
CA MET A 234 -28.45 2.23 8.67
C MET A 234 -28.41 1.42 9.97
N TYR A 235 -27.70 0.30 9.99
CA TYR A 235 -27.78 -0.67 11.10
C TYR A 235 -26.52 -0.77 11.95
N ASN A 236 -25.37 -0.28 11.48
CA ASN A 236 -24.11 -0.34 12.21
C ASN A 236 -23.15 0.80 11.81
N ILE A 237 -23.50 2.04 12.19
CA ILE A 237 -22.71 3.25 11.93
C ILE A 237 -21.23 3.08 12.35
N PRO A 238 -20.89 2.52 13.54
CA PRO A 238 -19.49 2.34 13.90
C PRO A 238 -18.71 1.47 12.90
N LEU A 239 -19.28 0.33 12.48
CA LEU A 239 -18.65 -0.54 11.50
C LEU A 239 -18.56 0.13 10.12
N PHE A 240 -19.59 0.87 9.72
CA PHE A 240 -19.58 1.66 8.50
C PHE A 240 -18.41 2.65 8.46
N LEU A 241 -18.21 3.42 9.53
CA LEU A 241 -17.14 4.41 9.60
C LEU A 241 -15.75 3.77 9.63
N ILE A 242 -15.59 2.61 10.26
CA ILE A 242 -14.35 1.83 10.21
C ILE A 242 -14.05 1.40 8.77
N VAL A 243 -15.02 0.79 8.07
CA VAL A 243 -14.86 0.35 6.67
C VAL A 243 -14.52 1.54 5.76
N LEU A 244 -15.24 2.65 5.91
CA LEU A 244 -15.02 3.86 5.12
C LEU A 244 -13.63 4.46 5.36
N THR A 245 -13.24 4.63 6.63
CA THR A 245 -11.91 5.16 6.99
C THR A 245 -10.82 4.25 6.45
N TYR A 246 -11.01 2.93 6.52
CA TYR A 246 -10.07 1.97 5.98
C TYR A 246 -9.92 2.10 4.46
N LEU A 247 -11.03 2.17 3.72
CA LEU A 247 -11.01 2.35 2.26
C LEU A 247 -10.32 3.64 1.81
N LEU A 248 -10.41 4.71 2.61
CA LEU A 248 -9.70 5.97 2.36
C LEU A 248 -8.23 5.93 2.81
N LEU A 249 -7.90 5.18 3.86
CA LEU A 249 -6.54 5.04 4.36
C LEU A 249 -5.64 4.26 3.38
N LEU A 250 -6.12 3.16 2.80
CA LEU A 250 -5.33 2.31 1.91
C LEU A 250 -4.65 3.07 0.75
N PRO A 251 -5.36 3.89 -0.06
CA PRO A 251 -4.73 4.66 -1.13
C PRO A 251 -3.74 5.70 -0.59
N VAL A 252 -4.02 6.31 0.57
CA VAL A 252 -3.10 7.26 1.21
C VAL A 252 -1.80 6.57 1.62
N LEU A 253 -1.86 5.40 2.28
CA LEU A 253 -0.68 4.61 2.63
C LEU A 253 0.12 4.22 1.39
N SER A 254 -0.55 3.92 0.28
CA SER A 254 0.12 3.64 -0.99
C SER A 254 0.89 4.83 -1.55
N ILE A 255 0.32 6.03 -1.48
CA ILE A 255 1.01 7.26 -1.88
C ILE A 255 2.24 7.49 -0.98
N PHE A 256 2.08 7.39 0.34
CA PHE A 256 3.20 7.54 1.28
C PHE A 256 4.30 6.51 1.03
N GLY A 257 3.95 5.23 0.86
CA GLY A 257 4.94 4.17 0.59
C GLY A 257 5.75 4.41 -0.68
N LEU A 258 5.11 4.88 -1.75
CA LEU A 258 5.80 5.27 -2.98
C LEU A 258 6.70 6.50 -2.80
N LEU A 259 6.23 7.51 -2.07
CA LEU A 259 7.04 8.69 -1.75
C LEU A 259 8.28 8.32 -0.92
N PHE A 260 8.13 7.47 0.11
CA PHE A 260 9.25 6.99 0.91
C PHE A 260 10.23 6.17 0.07
N ASN A 261 9.73 5.31 -0.82
CA ASN A 261 10.59 4.56 -1.76
C ASN A 261 11.41 5.50 -2.65
N TYR A 262 10.75 6.50 -3.24
CA TYR A 262 11.41 7.50 -4.08
C TYR A 262 12.46 8.31 -3.32
N MET A 263 12.10 8.81 -2.12
CA MET A 263 13.02 9.53 -1.25
C MET A 263 14.22 8.68 -0.83
N PHE A 264 14.00 7.41 -0.50
CA PHE A 264 15.07 6.47 -0.18
C PHE A 264 16.04 6.32 -1.36
N ILE A 265 15.51 6.11 -2.57
CA ILE A 265 16.32 5.98 -3.78
C ILE A 265 17.13 7.25 -4.05
N MET A 266 16.50 8.42 -3.92
CA MET A 266 17.18 9.70 -4.05
C MET A 266 18.30 9.88 -3.01
N LEU A 267 18.04 9.53 -1.75
CA LEU A 267 18.99 9.67 -0.67
C LEU A 267 20.22 8.80 -0.89
N VAL A 268 20.05 7.55 -1.32
CA VAL A 268 21.16 6.66 -1.70
C VAL A 268 21.97 7.27 -2.85
N ASN A 269 21.31 7.75 -3.90
CA ASN A 269 21.99 8.38 -5.03
C ASN A 269 22.74 9.67 -4.64
N MET A 270 22.18 10.48 -3.73
CA MET A 270 22.83 11.67 -3.20
C MET A 270 24.08 11.31 -2.37
N PHE A 271 23.99 10.26 -1.56
CA PHE A 271 25.11 9.72 -0.79
C PHE A 271 26.25 9.25 -1.69
N ASP A 272 25.93 8.55 -2.78
CA ASP A 272 26.94 8.07 -3.73
C ASP A 272 27.68 9.22 -4.44
N ARG A 273 26.92 10.26 -4.83
CA ARG A 273 27.47 11.39 -5.60
C ARG A 273 28.27 12.37 -4.75
N SER A 274 27.98 12.50 -3.47
CA SER A 274 28.58 13.52 -2.60
C SER A 274 29.54 12.92 -1.59
N SER A 275 30.85 13.18 -1.74
CA SER A 275 31.86 12.87 -0.71
C SER A 275 31.58 13.61 0.60
N VAL A 276 31.07 14.85 0.52
CA VAL A 276 30.71 15.66 1.69
C VAL A 276 29.55 15.03 2.47
N LEU A 277 28.50 14.55 1.78
CA LEU A 277 27.37 13.90 2.43
C LEU A 277 27.79 12.60 3.13
N ARG A 278 28.72 11.84 2.53
CA ARG A 278 29.31 10.64 3.16
C ARG A 278 30.00 10.97 4.46
N ILE A 279 30.79 12.04 4.48
CA ILE A 279 31.50 12.51 5.68
C ILE A 279 30.50 12.98 6.74
N ILE A 280 29.49 13.78 6.37
CA ILE A 280 28.45 14.27 7.29
C ILE A 280 27.68 13.10 7.93
N ILE A 281 27.23 12.12 7.13
CA ILE A 281 26.49 10.96 7.65
C ILE A 281 27.39 10.07 8.52
N ALA A 282 28.65 9.86 8.14
CA ALA A 282 29.59 9.10 8.97
C ALA A 282 29.86 9.79 10.33
N LEU A 283 30.00 11.13 10.33
CA LEU A 283 30.12 11.93 11.54
C LEU A 283 28.83 11.92 12.37
N ALA A 284 27.67 12.05 11.74
CA ALA A 284 26.38 11.99 12.43
C ALA A 284 26.14 10.61 13.05
N ALA A 285 26.44 9.54 12.32
CA ALA A 285 26.37 8.17 12.81
C ALA A 285 27.35 7.93 13.96
N SER A 286 28.59 8.41 13.88
CA SER A 286 29.56 8.27 14.96
C SER A 286 29.14 9.05 16.22
N VAL A 287 28.59 10.27 16.06
CA VAL A 287 28.05 11.07 17.16
C VAL A 287 26.81 10.42 17.77
N LEU A 288 25.90 9.89 16.95
CA LEU A 288 24.70 9.18 17.44
C LEU A 288 25.05 7.89 18.17
N VAL A 289 25.99 7.11 17.63
CA VAL A 289 26.51 5.90 18.27
C VAL A 289 27.17 6.28 19.59
N TYR A 290 28.03 7.30 19.62
CA TYR A 290 28.68 7.79 20.84
C TYR A 290 27.68 8.32 21.90
N ALA A 291 26.73 9.16 21.48
CA ALA A 291 25.71 9.75 22.36
C ALA A 291 24.71 8.69 22.88
N GLY A 292 24.33 7.72 22.04
CA GLY A 292 23.52 6.57 22.45
C GLY A 292 24.29 5.62 23.37
N MET A 293 25.58 5.38 23.11
CA MET A 293 26.44 4.53 23.95
C MET A 293 26.64 5.04 25.37
N MET A 294 26.53 6.35 25.60
CA MET A 294 26.56 6.95 26.95
C MET A 294 25.38 6.52 27.84
N GLN A 295 24.29 6.00 27.26
CA GLN A 295 23.08 5.59 28.00
C GLN A 295 23.00 4.09 28.31
N TYR A 296 23.94 3.26 27.83
CA TYR A 296 23.84 1.81 27.90
C TYR A 296 24.98 1.15 28.70
N GLY A 297 24.66 0.09 29.46
CA GLY A 297 25.63 -0.71 30.19
C GLY A 297 26.50 -1.60 29.29
N ALA A 298 27.64 -2.09 29.83
CA ALA A 298 28.67 -2.84 29.09
C ALA A 298 28.16 -4.06 28.29
N ALA A 299 27.08 -4.72 28.72
CA ALA A 299 26.49 -5.84 27.99
C ALA A 299 25.81 -5.41 26.67
N GLN A 300 25.10 -4.29 26.68
CA GLN A 300 24.42 -3.75 25.49
C GLN A 300 25.43 -3.20 24.47
N TYR A 301 26.57 -2.73 24.96
CA TYR A 301 27.71 -2.29 24.16
C TYR A 301 28.25 -3.42 23.26
N ILE A 302 28.44 -4.60 23.84
CA ILE A 302 28.92 -5.79 23.10
C ILE A 302 27.90 -6.22 22.05
N ILE A 303 26.60 -6.17 22.37
CA ILE A 303 25.51 -6.50 21.42
C ILE A 303 25.50 -5.52 20.25
N ASN A 304 25.60 -4.20 20.51
CA ASN A 304 25.58 -3.19 19.47
C ASN A 304 26.82 -3.27 18.57
N ILE A 305 28.02 -3.44 19.13
CA ILE A 305 29.24 -3.63 18.33
C ILE A 305 29.20 -4.92 17.53
N SER A 306 28.73 -6.01 18.12
CA SER A 306 28.56 -7.29 17.40
C SER A 306 27.56 -7.14 16.26
N SER A 307 26.46 -6.41 16.48
CA SER A 307 25.45 -6.15 15.45
C SER A 307 25.98 -5.28 14.32
N ILE A 308 26.77 -4.23 14.64
CA ILE A 308 27.44 -3.39 13.64
C ILE A 308 28.49 -4.21 12.88
N ALA A 309 29.29 -5.05 13.56
CA ALA A 309 30.28 -5.91 12.92
C ALA A 309 29.64 -6.95 12.00
N VAL A 310 28.51 -7.53 12.40
CA VAL A 310 27.70 -8.41 11.55
C VAL A 310 27.14 -7.64 10.36
N LEU A 311 26.57 -6.46 10.57
CA LEU A 311 26.04 -5.60 9.49
C LEU A 311 27.13 -5.21 8.49
N VAL A 312 28.29 -4.78 8.97
CA VAL A 312 29.47 -4.45 8.14
C VAL A 312 29.99 -5.68 7.42
N GLY A 313 30.06 -6.84 8.10
CA GLY A 313 30.44 -8.11 7.48
C GLY A 313 29.48 -8.51 6.36
N PHE A 314 28.17 -8.36 6.58
CA PHE A 314 27.14 -8.61 5.59
C PHE A 314 27.24 -7.65 4.40
N LEU A 315 27.42 -6.36 4.65
CA LEU A 315 27.64 -5.33 3.63
C LEU A 315 28.92 -5.57 2.83
N LYS A 316 29.97 -6.11 3.46
CA LYS A 316 31.25 -6.43 2.80
C LYS A 316 31.14 -7.69 1.93
N LEU A 317 30.46 -8.73 2.41
CA LEU A 317 30.12 -9.92 1.63
C LEU A 317 29.21 -9.57 0.43
N LEU A 318 28.35 -8.58 0.62
CA LEU A 318 27.54 -7.98 -0.43
C LEU A 318 28.33 -7.08 -1.40
N ASN A 319 29.63 -6.89 -1.23
CA ASN A 319 30.47 -6.12 -2.16
C ASN A 319 31.53 -6.97 -2.88
N THR A 320 31.82 -8.20 -2.45
CA THR A 320 32.92 -9.05 -2.99
C THR A 320 32.44 -10.24 -3.84
N SER A 321 31.46 -10.05 -4.72
CA SER A 321 30.82 -11.11 -5.55
C SER A 321 30.06 -10.63 -6.80
#